data_AF-A0A7C6E659-F1
#
_entry.id   AF-A0A7C6E659-F1
#
_cell.length_a   1.000
_cell.length_b   1.000
_cell.length_c   1.000
_cell.angle_alpha   90.00
_cell.angle_beta   90.00
_cell.angle_gamma   90.00
#
_symmetry.space_group_name_H-M   'P 1'
#
loop_
_entity.id
_entity.type
_entity.pdbx_description
1 polymer ?
#
loop_
_entity_poly.entity_id
_entity_poly.type
_entity_poly.pdbx_seq_one_letter_code
_entity_poly.pdbx_strand_id
1 'polypeptide(L)'
;MSDPNPTATEAAAEIQDPNVVDRLADGTKIKRRLLRQRACNEKDAKGKLCAGHLKRWYFFGEEIKQKLGPDAEVYRCERCKTLYLPHPDEQPRSGTLCW
;
A
#
# COMPACT_ATOMS: atom_id res chain seq x y z
N MET A 1 -21.95 -39.44 -0.40
CA MET A 1 -22.26 -38.00 -0.48
C MET A 1 -20.97 -37.25 -0.28
N SER A 2 -20.61 -36.42 -1.24
CA SER A 2 -19.34 -35.69 -1.32
C SER A 2 -19.13 -34.78 -0.11
N ASP A 3 -17.93 -34.86 0.47
CA ASP A 3 -17.45 -33.94 1.50
C ASP A 3 -17.55 -32.48 1.00
N PRO A 4 -18.05 -31.52 1.80
CA PRO A 4 -17.92 -30.12 1.46
C PRO A 4 -16.47 -29.67 1.66
N ASN A 5 -15.87 -29.24 0.55
CA ASN A 5 -14.56 -28.62 0.39
C ASN A 5 -14.22 -27.59 1.50
N PRO A 6 -13.10 -27.72 2.23
CA PRO A 6 -12.65 -26.68 3.14
C PRO A 6 -11.86 -25.62 2.34
N THR A 7 -12.55 -24.67 1.71
CA THR A 7 -11.94 -23.42 1.21
C THR A 7 -12.74 -22.23 1.74
N ALA A 8 -12.65 -21.95 3.04
CA ALA A 8 -13.24 -20.74 3.61
C ALA A 8 -12.61 -20.26 4.94
N THR A 9 -11.48 -20.81 5.40
CA THR A 9 -10.94 -20.51 6.75
C THR A 9 -9.47 -20.08 6.74
N GLU A 10 -9.05 -19.28 5.76
CA GLU A 10 -7.76 -18.55 5.80
C GLU A 10 -7.96 -17.04 5.59
N ALA A 11 -9.09 -16.49 6.06
CA ALA A 11 -9.36 -15.05 6.09
C ALA A 11 -9.13 -14.42 7.48
N ALA A 12 -8.78 -15.22 8.49
CA ALA A 12 -8.71 -14.79 9.88
C ALA A 12 -7.27 -14.48 10.33
N ALA A 13 -6.76 -13.32 9.92
CA ALA A 13 -5.92 -12.43 10.74
C ALA A 13 -5.37 -11.27 9.89
N GLU A 14 -6.23 -10.59 9.12
CA GLU A 14 -5.87 -9.25 8.69
C GLU A 14 -5.93 -8.36 9.93
N ILE A 15 -4.77 -8.13 10.55
CA ILE A 15 -4.59 -7.05 11.51
C ILE A 15 -5.13 -5.80 10.82
N GLN A 16 -6.27 -5.29 11.29
CA GLN A 16 -6.94 -4.14 10.70
C GLN A 16 -6.02 -2.93 10.89
N ASP A 17 -5.24 -2.62 9.85
CA ASP A 17 -4.37 -1.46 9.86
C ASP A 17 -5.23 -0.23 9.54
N PRO A 18 -5.37 0.72 10.47
CA PRO A 18 -6.24 1.89 10.30
C PRO A 18 -5.77 2.81 9.16
N ASN A 19 -4.56 2.62 8.65
CA ASN A 19 -4.02 3.40 7.55
C ASN A 19 -4.37 2.83 6.17
N VAL A 20 -5.00 1.65 6.07
CA VAL A 20 -5.45 1.11 4.78
C VAL A 20 -6.65 1.93 4.30
N VAL A 21 -6.51 2.56 3.14
CA VAL A 21 -7.54 3.42 2.54
C VAL A 21 -8.28 2.74 1.40
N ASP A 22 -7.62 1.82 0.67
CA ASP A 22 -8.20 1.07 -0.44
C ASP A 22 -7.34 -0.17 -0.76
N ARG A 23 -7.79 -1.00 -1.71
CA ARG A 23 -7.07 -2.14 -2.28
C ARG A 23 -7.24 -2.20 -3.79
N LEU A 24 -6.18 -2.59 -4.50
CA LEU A 24 -6.26 -2.92 -5.93
C LEU A 24 -6.89 -4.31 -6.13
N ALA A 25 -7.27 -4.60 -7.38
CA ALA A 25 -7.86 -5.88 -7.78
C ALA A 25 -6.95 -7.09 -7.49
N ASP A 26 -5.63 -6.90 -7.52
CA ASP A 26 -4.63 -7.93 -7.20
C ASP A 26 -4.40 -8.12 -5.68
N GLY A 27 -5.15 -7.40 -4.84
CA GLY A 27 -5.01 -7.42 -3.38
C GLY A 27 -3.91 -6.49 -2.85
N THR A 28 -3.21 -5.73 -3.71
CA THR A 28 -2.23 -4.74 -3.26
C THR A 28 -2.93 -3.66 -2.42
N LYS A 29 -2.49 -3.51 -1.17
CA LYS A 29 -3.02 -2.50 -0.25
C LYS A 29 -2.54 -1.10 -0.66
N ILE A 30 -3.45 -0.13 -0.54
CA ILE A 30 -3.15 1.30 -0.61
C ILE A 30 -3.31 1.87 0.80
N LYS A 31 -2.26 2.50 1.31
CA LYS A 31 -2.21 3.03 2.67
C LYS A 31 -1.91 4.51 2.72
N ARG A 32 -2.28 5.16 3.81
CA ARG A 32 -1.70 6.46 4.19
C ARG A 32 -0.34 6.23 4.83
N ARG A 33 0.66 7.01 4.42
CA ARG A 33 1.94 7.07 5.13
C ARG A 33 1.72 7.65 6.51
N LEU A 34 2.46 7.13 7.50
CA LEU A 34 2.66 7.84 8.76
C LEU A 34 3.53 9.08 8.52
N LEU A 35 3.40 10.07 9.41
CA LEU A 35 4.23 11.26 9.36
C LEU A 35 5.72 10.87 9.39
N ARG A 36 6.47 11.37 8.42
CA ARG A 36 7.90 11.15 8.14
C ARG A 36 8.31 9.71 7.80
N GLN A 37 7.36 8.83 7.48
CA GLN A 37 7.64 7.44 7.14
C GLN A 37 8.50 7.31 5.88
N ARG A 38 9.66 6.64 5.99
CA ARG A 38 10.55 6.33 4.86
C ARG A 38 10.62 4.85 4.51
N ALA A 39 10.16 3.98 5.41
CA ALA A 39 10.15 2.53 5.25
C ALA A 39 8.74 1.96 5.43
N CYS A 40 8.45 0.88 4.72
CA CYS A 40 7.19 0.16 4.78
C CYS A 40 6.95 -0.42 6.18
N ASN A 41 5.72 -0.27 6.68
CA ASN A 41 5.28 -0.77 7.97
C ASN A 41 4.31 -1.96 7.87
N GLU A 42 4.15 -2.58 6.69
CA GLU A 42 3.40 -3.83 6.58
C GLU A 42 4.00 -4.89 7.49
N LYS A 43 3.12 -5.68 8.12
CA LYS A 43 3.49 -6.82 8.94
C LYS A 43 3.24 -8.11 8.16
N ASP A 44 4.16 -9.06 8.27
CA ASP A 44 3.93 -10.42 7.80
C ASP A 44 3.00 -11.21 8.74
N ALA A 45 2.67 -12.45 8.39
CA ALA A 45 1.83 -13.33 9.20
C ALA A 45 2.41 -13.62 10.60
N LYS A 46 3.72 -13.39 10.80
CA LYS A 46 4.42 -13.53 12.08
C LYS A 46 4.54 -12.19 12.82
N GLY A 47 3.93 -11.12 12.31
CA GLY A 47 3.96 -9.79 12.88
C GLY A 47 5.25 -8.99 12.60
N LYS A 48 6.19 -9.51 11.80
CA LYS A 48 7.45 -8.83 11.50
C LYS A 48 7.26 -7.74 10.45
N LEU A 49 7.93 -6.60 10.66
CA LEU A 49 7.87 -5.47 9.74
C LEU A 49 8.59 -5.76 8.43
N CYS A 50 7.99 -5.35 7.32
CA CYS A 50 8.55 -5.42 5.98
C CYS A 50 9.85 -4.63 5.86
N ALA A 51 9.85 -3.39 6.39
CA ALA A 51 10.98 -2.45 6.42
C ALA A 51 11.61 -2.12 5.05
N GLY A 52 10.90 -2.38 3.94
CA GLY A 52 11.34 -2.01 2.60
C GLY A 52 11.32 -0.49 2.38
N HIS A 53 12.21 0.04 1.56
CA HIS A 53 12.25 1.47 1.24
C HIS A 53 10.98 1.89 0.47
N LEU A 54 10.44 3.06 0.82
CA LEU A 54 9.35 3.68 0.07
C LEU A 54 9.94 4.61 -0.99
N LYS A 55 9.78 4.26 -2.26
CA LYS A 55 10.18 5.12 -3.38
C LYS A 55 8.98 5.74 -4.05
N ARG A 56 9.10 7.01 -4.45
CA ARG A 56 8.07 7.67 -5.26
C ARG A 56 7.95 6.93 -6.59
N TRP A 57 6.71 6.67 -7.01
CA TRP A 57 6.38 5.89 -8.20
C TRP A 57 5.52 6.74 -9.13
N TYR A 58 6.05 7.01 -10.33
CA TYR A 58 5.43 7.91 -11.32
C TYR A 58 4.65 7.17 -12.41
N PHE A 59 5.10 5.96 -12.76
CA PHE A 59 4.59 5.21 -13.91
C PHE A 59 3.67 4.09 -13.45
N PHE A 60 2.53 4.46 -12.85
CA PHE A 60 1.50 3.52 -12.44
C PHE A 60 0.43 3.31 -13.51
N GLY A 61 -0.19 2.12 -13.49
CA GLY A 61 -1.18 1.69 -14.48
C GLY A 61 -2.53 2.39 -14.36
N GLU A 62 -3.42 2.13 -15.32
CA GLU A 62 -4.74 2.78 -15.43
C GLU A 62 -5.62 2.60 -14.20
N GLU A 63 -5.59 1.43 -13.54
CA GLU A 63 -6.38 1.19 -12.33
C GLU A 63 -6.06 2.21 -11.23
N ILE A 64 -4.77 2.51 -11.03
CA ILE A 64 -4.34 3.46 -10.00
C ILE A 64 -4.70 4.88 -10.42
N LYS A 65 -4.57 5.23 -11.70
CA LYS A 65 -4.98 6.54 -12.22
C LYS A 65 -6.48 6.77 -12.03
N GLN A 66 -7.31 5.75 -12.26
CA GLN A 66 -8.77 5.83 -12.07
C GLN A 66 -9.14 6.00 -10.60
N LYS A 67 -8.45 5.31 -9.69
CA LYS A 67 -8.72 5.38 -8.24
C LYS A 67 -8.20 6.64 -7.57
N LEU A 68 -7.00 7.09 -7.93
CA LEU A 68 -6.26 8.13 -7.19
C LEU A 68 -6.06 9.42 -7.98
N GLY A 69 -6.31 9.40 -9.30
CA GLY A 69 -6.02 10.49 -10.23
C GLY A 69 -4.72 10.26 -11.02
N PRO A 70 -4.62 10.85 -12.24
CA PRO A 70 -3.46 10.67 -13.11
C PRO A 70 -2.16 11.25 -12.54
N ASP A 71 -2.27 12.34 -11.75
CA ASP A 71 -1.13 13.06 -11.18
C ASP A 71 -0.90 12.73 -9.69
N ALA A 72 -1.50 11.64 -9.20
CA ALA A 72 -1.41 11.25 -7.80
C ALA A 72 0.05 11.01 -7.37
N GLU A 73 0.44 11.60 -6.24
CA GLU A 73 1.69 11.25 -5.60
C GLU A 73 1.55 9.88 -4.90
N VAL A 74 2.25 8.88 -5.43
CA VAL A 74 2.24 7.51 -4.89
C VAL A 74 3.66 7.08 -4.54
N TYR A 75 3.80 6.43 -3.39
CA TYR A 75 5.01 5.75 -2.95
C TYR A 75 4.79 4.24 -2.98
N ARG A 76 5.76 3.50 -3.49
CA ARG A 76 5.72 2.04 -3.57
C ARG A 76 6.84 1.44 -2.73
N CYS A 77 6.49 0.43 -1.93
CA CYS A 77 7.50 -0.37 -1.23
C CYS A 77 8.29 -1.22 -2.23
N GLU A 78 9.61 -1.18 -2.17
CA GLU A 78 10.47 -1.98 -3.06
C GLU A 78 10.44 -3.49 -2.77
N ARG A 79 9.93 -3.89 -1.61
CA ARG A 79 9.91 -5.30 -1.17
C ARG A 79 8.54 -5.94 -1.39
N CYS A 80 7.51 -5.41 -0.72
CA CYS A 80 6.16 -5.99 -0.74
C CYS A 80 5.21 -5.30 -1.72
N LYS A 81 5.66 -4.27 -2.45
CA LYS A 81 4.89 -3.54 -3.48
C LYS A 81 3.65 -2.79 -2.98
N THR A 82 3.32 -2.84 -1.69
CA THR A 82 2.29 -2.01 -1.05
C THR A 82 2.45 -0.55 -1.41
N LEU A 83 1.31 0.09 -1.70
CA LEU A 83 1.25 1.48 -2.11
C LEU A 83 0.93 2.38 -0.92
N TYR A 84 1.49 3.57 -0.97
CA TYR A 84 1.47 4.54 0.10
C TYR A 84 1.22 5.92 -0.50
N LEU A 85 0.15 6.55 -0.06
CA LEU A 85 -0.17 7.92 -0.39
C LEU A 85 0.44 8.88 0.66
N PRO A 86 0.78 10.12 0.29
CA PRO A 86 1.42 11.08 1.19
C PRO A 86 0.55 11.34 2.42
N HIS A 87 1.17 11.55 3.57
CA HIS A 87 0.42 12.00 4.75
C HIS A 87 -0.13 13.42 4.48
N PRO A 88 -1.37 13.76 4.89
CA PRO A 88 -1.96 15.07 4.61
C PRO A 88 -1.13 16.25 5.17
N ASP A 89 -0.51 16.05 6.33
CA ASP A 89 0.36 17.07 6.96
C ASP A 89 1.80 17.09 6.41
N GLU A 90 2.09 16.37 5.32
CA GLU A 90 3.38 16.44 4.64
C GLU A 90 3.31 17.21 3.34
N GLN A 91 4.21 18.17 3.18
CA GLN A 91 4.48 18.75 1.88
C GLN A 91 5.25 17.72 1.01
N PRO A 92 5.00 17.70 -0.32
CA PRO A 92 5.77 16.89 -1.25
C PRO A 92 7.27 17.15 -1.09
N ARG A 93 8.05 16.09 -0.82
CA ARG A 93 9.49 16.21 -0.55
C ARG A 93 10.37 16.12 -1.80
N SER A 94 9.77 16.02 -2.98
CA SER A 94 10.50 15.99 -4.25
C SER A 94 10.76 17.40 -4.76
N GLY A 95 11.93 17.98 -4.46
CA GLY A 95 12.37 19.25 -5.03
C GLY A 95 12.75 19.20 -6.53
N THR A 96 12.56 18.06 -7.21
CA THR A 96 13.17 17.82 -8.54
C THR A 96 12.19 17.88 -9.72
N LEU A 97 10.87 17.93 -9.50
CA LEU A 97 9.87 18.03 -10.57
C LEU A 97 8.64 18.86 -10.13
N CYS A 98 8.89 20.01 -9.50
CA CYS A 98 7.88 21.05 -9.31
C CYS A 98 8.23 22.17 -10.29
N TRP A 99 7.63 22.17 -11.48
CA TRP A 99 7.69 23.27 -12.44
C TRP A 99 6.30 23.50 -12.99
#